data_AF-A0A256A9Y0-F1
#
_entry.id   AF-A0A256A9Y0-F1
#
_cell.length_a   1.000
_cell.length_b   1.000
_cell.length_c   1.000
_cell.angle_alpha   90.00
_cell.angle_beta   90.00
_cell.angle_gamma   90.00
#
_symmetry.space_group_name_H-M   'P 1'
#
loop_
_entity.id
_entity.type
_entity.pdbx_description
1 polymer ?
#
loop_
_entity_poly.entity_id
_entity_poly.type
_entity_poly.pdbx_seq_one_letter_code
_entity_poly.pdbx_strand_id
1 'polypeptide(L)'
;MSKTIEIKKVHIRNLLISFILGFGILFGLEHFGKFSYIADSPNQNNYEKPSLVQYVPSNTKVLRIYFDSYFNNRIETAGNGFDLYDMSYANTDFKKYSVKSYYYTKATIKDYKFGVYISLTLFIITLFFTNFKIKLT
;
A
#
# COMPACT_ATOMS: atom_id res chain seq x y z
N MET A 1 -29.58 24.49 31.36
CA MET A 1 -29.47 23.05 31.66
C MET A 1 -28.26 22.51 30.90
N SER A 2 -27.18 22.15 31.58
CA SER A 2 -26.02 21.51 30.93
C SER A 2 -26.29 20.02 30.78
N LYS A 3 -26.06 19.47 29.59
CA LYS A 3 -26.03 18.02 29.36
C LYS A 3 -24.58 17.57 29.50
N THR A 4 -24.32 16.63 30.41
CA THR A 4 -22.99 16.02 30.58
C THR A 4 -22.96 14.70 29.81
N ILE A 5 -21.94 14.51 28.96
CA ILE A 5 -21.69 13.26 28.27
C ILE A 5 -20.59 12.51 29.02
N GLU A 6 -20.87 11.30 29.51
CA GLU A 6 -19.90 10.46 30.18
C GLU A 6 -19.35 9.39 29.21
N ILE A 7 -18.03 9.40 28.98
CA ILE A 7 -17.37 8.44 28.09
C ILE A 7 -16.57 7.46 28.94
N LYS A 8 -16.93 6.17 28.87
CA LYS A 8 -16.21 5.12 29.59
C LYS A 8 -14.81 4.93 28.99
N LYS A 9 -13.80 4.76 29.85
CA LYS A 9 -12.39 4.48 29.46
C LYS A 9 -12.25 3.29 28.51
N VAL A 10 -13.12 2.28 28.62
CA VAL A 10 -13.14 1.12 27.72
C VAL A 10 -13.38 1.51 26.26
N HIS A 11 -14.23 2.51 26.00
CA HIS A 11 -14.53 2.97 24.65
C HIS A 11 -13.34 3.70 24.04
N ILE A 12 -12.61 4.51 24.82
CA ILE A 12 -11.38 5.17 24.37
C ILE A 12 -10.31 4.12 24.00
N ARG A 13 -10.12 3.11 24.86
CA ARG A 13 -9.18 2.02 24.59
C ARG A 13 -9.56 1.24 23.32
N ASN A 14 -10.84 0.91 23.16
CA ASN A 14 -11.32 0.18 21.99
C ASN A 14 -11.15 1.00 20.71
N LEU A 15 -11.34 2.32 20.77
CA LEU A 15 -11.09 3.22 19.64
C LEU A 15 -9.63 3.13 19.19
N LEU A 16 -8.68 3.28 20.12
CA LEU A 16 -7.25 3.20 19.80
C LEU A 16 -6.84 1.84 19.23
N ILE A 17 -7.33 0.74 19.82
CA ILE A 17 -7.09 -0.62 19.31
C ILE A 17 -7.66 -0.77 17.90
N SER A 18 -8.87 -0.27 17.65
CA SER A 18 -9.51 -0.34 16.34
C SER A 18 -8.74 0.44 15.28
N PHE A 19 -8.15 1.58 15.65
CA PHE A 19 -7.25 2.34 14.78
C PHE A 19 -5.98 1.55 14.42
N ILE A 20 -5.32 0.97 15.41
CA ILE A 20 -4.11 0.16 15.17
C ILE A 20 -4.43 -1.03 14.26
N LEU A 21 -5.53 -1.74 14.54
CA LEU A 21 -5.95 -2.88 13.73
C LEU A 21 -6.39 -2.46 12.33
N GLY A 22 -7.14 -1.37 12.19
CA GLY A 22 -7.62 -0.90 10.90
C GLY A 22 -6.49 -0.47 9.97
N PHE A 23 -5.48 0.23 10.48
CA PHE A 23 -4.27 0.54 9.70
C PHE A 23 -3.38 -0.69 9.46
N GLY A 24 -3.34 -1.65 10.40
CA GLY A 24 -2.67 -2.93 10.18
C GLY A 24 -3.30 -3.75 9.05
N ILE A 25 -4.64 -3.79 8.99
CA ILE A 25 -5.39 -4.43 7.90
C ILE A 25 -5.14 -3.69 6.58
N LEU A 26 -5.23 -2.35 6.57
CA LEU A 26 -4.94 -1.56 5.36
C LEU A 26 -3.54 -1.87 4.83
N PHE A 27 -2.52 -1.82 5.69
CA PHE A 27 -1.14 -2.16 5.31
C PHE A 27 -1.02 -3.59 4.76
N GLY A 28 -1.75 -4.55 5.35
CA GLY A 28 -1.85 -5.91 4.83
C GLY A 28 -2.49 -5.98 3.44
N LEU A 29 -3.57 -5.22 3.20
CA LEU A 29 -4.23 -5.14 1.89
C LEU A 29 -3.29 -4.58 0.81
N GLU A 30 -2.43 -3.62 1.16
CA GLU A 30 -1.47 -3.07 0.21
C GLU A 30 -0.50 -4.12 -0.34
N HIS A 31 -0.31 -5.28 0.30
CA HIS A 31 0.53 -6.33 -0.27
C HIS A 31 -0.03 -6.93 -1.56
N PHE A 32 -1.31 -6.74 -1.84
CA PHE A 32 -1.98 -7.19 -3.07
C PHE A 32 -1.91 -6.16 -4.20
N GLY A 33 -1.23 -5.02 -3.99
CA GLY A 33 -0.98 -4.03 -5.04
C GLY A 33 -0.02 -4.52 -6.13
N LYS A 34 0.09 -3.76 -7.21
CA LYS A 34 0.84 -4.14 -8.42
C LYS A 34 2.00 -3.18 -8.67
N PHE A 35 3.17 -3.73 -8.96
CA PHE A 35 4.32 -2.95 -9.38
C PHE A 35 4.40 -2.89 -10.92
N SER A 36 4.74 -1.72 -11.44
CA SER A 36 5.16 -1.51 -12.83
C SER A 36 6.27 -0.46 -12.88
N TYR A 37 6.95 -0.31 -14.02
CA TYR A 37 8.09 0.59 -14.13
C TYR A 37 8.29 1.07 -15.57
N ILE A 38 9.05 2.16 -15.72
CA ILE A 38 9.55 2.65 -17.02
C ILE A 38 11.07 2.53 -17.02
N ALA A 39 11.60 1.89 -18.05
CA ALA A 39 13.03 1.79 -18.31
C ALA A 39 13.56 3.10 -18.91
N ASP A 40 14.78 3.49 -18.53
CA ASP A 40 15.57 4.51 -19.20
C ASP A 40 16.22 3.94 -20.46
N SER A 41 15.36 3.55 -21.40
CA SER A 41 15.82 3.09 -22.70
C SER A 41 16.16 4.32 -23.56
N PRO A 42 17.38 4.45 -24.08
CA PRO A 42 17.70 5.53 -24.98
C PRO A 42 16.79 5.46 -26.20
N ASN A 43 16.16 6.59 -26.54
CA ASN A 43 15.41 6.78 -27.79
C ASN A 43 16.31 6.40 -28.96
N GLN A 44 16.08 5.23 -29.56
CA GLN A 44 16.78 4.79 -30.76
C GLN A 44 16.02 5.29 -31.99
N ASN A 45 16.05 6.60 -32.21
CA ASN A 45 15.64 7.23 -33.47
C ASN A 45 16.60 6.93 -34.65
N ASN A 46 17.51 5.94 -34.53
CA ASN A 46 18.59 5.72 -35.49
C ASN A 46 18.56 4.34 -36.18
N TYR A 47 17.45 3.61 -36.15
CA TYR A 47 17.30 2.43 -37.01
C TYR A 47 16.48 2.77 -38.25
N GLU A 48 17.10 2.65 -39.42
CA GLU A 48 16.48 2.84 -40.75
C GLU A 48 15.34 1.84 -41.04
N LYS A 49 15.09 0.85 -40.16
CA LYS A 49 14.00 -0.13 -40.29
C LYS A 49 13.34 -0.40 -38.94
N PRO A 50 12.01 -0.29 -38.83
CA PRO A 50 11.30 -0.67 -37.62
C PRO A 50 11.46 -2.18 -37.36
N SER A 51 11.96 -2.51 -36.16
CA SER A 51 12.00 -3.87 -35.64
C SER A 51 10.79 -4.13 -34.76
N LEU A 52 10.13 -5.28 -34.92
CA LEU A 52 9.05 -5.73 -34.02
C LEU A 52 9.57 -6.20 -32.65
N VAL A 53 10.88 -6.45 -32.52
CA VAL A 53 11.51 -6.93 -31.29
C VAL A 53 12.71 -6.05 -30.96
N GLN A 54 12.61 -5.32 -29.85
CA GLN A 54 13.71 -4.50 -29.35
C GLN A 54 14.38 -5.21 -28.16
N TYR A 55 15.68 -5.45 -28.28
CA TYR A 55 16.47 -5.94 -27.16
C TYR A 55 16.80 -4.77 -26.23
N VAL A 56 16.36 -4.84 -24.97
CA VAL A 56 16.73 -3.90 -23.93
C VAL A 56 17.66 -4.62 -22.95
N PRO A 57 18.93 -4.16 -22.79
CA PRO A 57 19.88 -4.78 -21.87
C PRO A 57 19.35 -4.85 -20.42
N SER A 58 19.67 -5.93 -19.70
CA SER A 58 19.21 -6.10 -18.32
C SER A 58 19.79 -5.06 -17.34
N ASN A 59 20.92 -4.45 -17.67
CA ASN A 59 21.55 -3.38 -16.89
C ASN A 59 20.97 -1.97 -17.19
N THR A 60 19.98 -1.86 -18.08
CA THR A 60 19.29 -0.60 -18.33
C THR A 60 18.62 -0.10 -17.05
N LYS A 61 18.85 1.17 -16.71
CA LYS A 61 18.32 1.76 -15.48
C LYS A 61 16.82 1.96 -15.55
N VAL A 62 16.18 1.90 -14.39
CA VAL A 62 14.77 2.25 -14.23
C VAL A 62 14.66 3.75 -14.01
N LEU A 63 13.82 4.41 -14.80
CA LEU A 63 13.51 5.84 -14.69
C LEU A 63 12.52 6.09 -13.54
N ARG A 64 11.42 5.32 -13.55
CA ARG A 64 10.32 5.45 -12.59
C ARG A 64 9.77 4.09 -12.20
N ILE A 65 9.35 3.99 -10.94
CA ILE A 65 8.63 2.84 -10.40
C ILE A 65 7.23 3.31 -10.03
N TYR A 66 6.25 2.54 -10.46
CA TYR A 66 4.86 2.72 -10.11
C TYR A 66 4.42 1.56 -9.22
N PHE A 67 3.70 1.90 -8.16
CA PHE A 67 3.00 0.95 -7.33
C PHE A 67 1.52 1.33 -7.33
N ASP A 68 0.69 0.49 -7.92
CA ASP A 68 -0.76 0.64 -7.88
C ASP A 68 -1.28 -0.07 -6.63
N SER A 69 -1.83 0.71 -5.70
CA SER A 69 -2.35 0.25 -4.41
C SER A 69 -3.52 -0.71 -4.58
N TYR A 70 -3.92 -1.38 -3.49
CA TYR A 70 -5.10 -2.25 -3.51
C TYR A 70 -6.37 -1.49 -3.94
N PHE A 71 -6.46 -0.21 -3.60
CA PHE A 71 -7.56 0.68 -3.95
C PHE A 71 -7.32 1.48 -5.24
N ASN A 72 -6.43 1.01 -6.11
CA ASN A 72 -6.10 1.61 -7.41
C ASN A 72 -5.51 3.03 -7.36
N ASN A 73 -4.89 3.41 -6.25
CA ASN A 73 -4.14 4.66 -6.16
C ASN A 73 -2.69 4.42 -6.56
N ARG A 74 -2.21 5.22 -7.53
CA ARG A 74 -0.85 5.09 -8.04
C ARG A 74 0.17 5.84 -7.19
N ILE A 75 1.20 5.17 -6.72
CA ILE A 75 2.36 5.74 -6.06
C ILE A 75 3.48 5.76 -7.09
N GLU A 76 4.07 6.92 -7.30
CA GLU A 76 5.16 7.11 -8.25
C GLU A 76 6.44 7.47 -7.48
N THR A 77 7.54 6.82 -7.84
CA THR A 77 8.88 7.14 -7.33
C THR A 77 9.89 7.13 -8.47
N ALA A 78 11.05 7.76 -8.24
CA ALA A 78 12.21 7.53 -9.09
C ALA A 78 12.61 6.05 -9.07
N GLY A 79 13.37 5.61 -10.07
CA GLY A 79 13.89 4.25 -10.14
C GLY A 79 14.96 3.91 -9.10
N ASN A 80 15.42 4.87 -8.30
CA ASN A 80 16.29 4.65 -7.13
C ASN A 80 17.56 3.84 -7.43
N GLY A 81 18.11 3.96 -8.64
CA GLY A 81 19.32 3.26 -9.07
C GLY A 81 19.12 1.81 -9.54
N PHE A 82 17.90 1.26 -9.40
CA PHE A 82 17.56 -0.09 -9.87
C PHE A 82 17.67 -0.19 -11.39
N ASP A 83 17.92 -1.40 -11.88
CA ASP A 83 17.90 -1.75 -13.29
C ASP A 83 16.84 -2.81 -13.63
N LEU A 84 16.77 -3.20 -14.90
CA LEU A 84 15.81 -4.21 -15.36
C LEU A 84 16.08 -5.60 -14.78
N TYR A 85 17.34 -5.91 -14.45
CA TYR A 85 17.70 -7.13 -13.76
C TYR A 85 17.06 -7.15 -12.36
N ASP A 86 17.17 -6.04 -11.61
CA ASP A 86 16.54 -5.90 -10.30
C ASP A 86 15.02 -6.13 -10.35
N MET A 87 14.34 -5.63 -11.38
CA MET A 87 12.90 -5.77 -11.52
C MET A 87 12.45 -7.19 -11.86
N SER A 88 13.28 -7.94 -12.60
CA SER A 88 12.88 -9.18 -13.26
C SER A 88 13.19 -10.44 -12.44
N TYR A 89 14.28 -10.46 -11.69
CA TYR A 89 14.74 -11.67 -10.99
C TYR A 89 14.31 -11.72 -9.51
N ALA A 90 14.18 -12.94 -8.96
CA ALA A 90 13.61 -13.16 -7.63
C ALA A 90 14.55 -12.78 -6.46
N ASN A 91 15.86 -12.80 -6.68
CA ASN A 91 16.89 -12.66 -5.64
C ASN A 91 17.59 -11.29 -5.69
N THR A 92 16.89 -10.25 -6.11
CA THR A 92 17.44 -8.91 -6.30
C THR A 92 17.02 -7.96 -5.19
N ASP A 93 17.67 -6.79 -5.11
CA ASP A 93 17.39 -5.81 -4.08
C ASP A 93 15.94 -5.31 -4.11
N PHE A 94 15.35 -5.17 -5.30
CA PHE A 94 13.96 -4.76 -5.43
C PHE A 94 12.95 -5.79 -4.86
N LYS A 95 13.30 -7.08 -4.82
CA LYS A 95 12.42 -8.11 -4.25
C LYS A 95 12.48 -8.17 -2.72
N LYS A 96 13.49 -7.55 -2.09
CA LYS A 96 13.62 -7.51 -0.63
C LYS A 96 12.40 -6.82 -0.01
N TYR A 97 11.92 -7.40 1.08
CA TYR A 97 10.75 -6.87 1.80
C TYR A 97 11.00 -5.44 2.31
N SER A 98 12.22 -5.11 2.74
CA SER A 98 12.59 -3.76 3.17
C SER A 98 12.41 -2.70 2.09
N VAL A 99 12.63 -3.05 0.83
CA VAL A 99 12.41 -2.15 -0.31
C VAL A 99 10.92 -2.07 -0.64
N LYS A 100 10.21 -3.20 -0.67
CA LYS A 100 8.78 -3.22 -0.98
C LYS A 100 7.91 -2.56 0.09
N SER A 101 8.26 -2.74 1.37
CA SER A 101 7.53 -2.18 2.50
C SER A 101 7.48 -0.65 2.48
N TYR A 102 8.48 0.01 1.89
CA TYR A 102 8.45 1.45 1.63
C TYR A 102 7.27 1.85 0.73
N TYR A 103 7.01 1.09 -0.34
CA TYR A 103 5.88 1.35 -1.24
C TYR A 103 4.54 1.03 -0.57
N TYR A 104 4.46 -0.07 0.19
CA TYR A 104 3.25 -0.40 0.95
C TYR A 104 2.93 0.66 2.00
N THR A 105 3.94 1.21 2.66
CA THR A 105 3.77 2.30 3.63
C THR A 105 3.29 3.58 2.94
N LYS A 106 3.90 3.95 1.80
CA LYS A 106 3.44 5.10 1.01
C LYS A 106 2.00 4.93 0.53
N ALA A 107 1.63 3.72 0.10
CA ALA A 107 0.27 3.42 -0.32
C ALA A 107 -0.71 3.50 0.85
N THR A 108 -0.37 2.92 2.01
CA THR A 108 -1.15 3.02 3.24
C THR A 108 -1.40 4.48 3.64
N ILE A 109 -0.40 5.35 3.52
CA ILE A 109 -0.53 6.79 3.78
C ILE A 109 -1.46 7.45 2.76
N LYS A 110 -1.32 7.10 1.47
CA LYS A 110 -2.19 7.63 0.41
C LYS A 110 -3.65 7.19 0.58
N ASP A 111 -3.84 5.97 1.06
CA ASP A 111 -5.13 5.29 1.22
C ASP A 111 -5.69 5.38 2.64
N TYR A 112 -5.19 6.32 3.45
CA TYR A 112 -5.53 6.47 4.87
C TYR A 112 -7.04 6.54 5.15
N LYS A 113 -7.85 7.04 4.20
CA LYS A 113 -9.31 7.11 4.31
C LYS A 113 -9.92 5.73 4.51
N PHE A 114 -9.42 4.72 3.79
CA PHE A 114 -9.87 3.33 3.96
C PHE A 114 -9.45 2.77 5.32
N GLY A 115 -8.25 3.13 5.80
CA GLY A 115 -7.79 2.78 7.15
C GLY A 115 -8.72 3.35 8.22
N VAL A 116 -9.15 4.60 8.07
CA VAL A 116 -10.16 5.23 8.95
C VAL A 116 -11.50 4.49 8.88
N TYR A 117 -12.01 4.16 7.68
CA TYR A 117 -13.27 3.43 7.54
C TYR A 117 -13.25 2.03 8.16
N ILE A 118 -12.17 1.27 7.94
CA ILE A 118 -11.96 -0.04 8.58
C ILE A 118 -11.91 0.13 10.10
N SER A 119 -11.15 1.11 10.59
CA SER A 119 -11.03 1.39 12.02
C SER A 119 -12.37 1.74 12.67
N LEU A 120 -13.17 2.60 12.03
CA LEU A 120 -14.50 2.97 12.52
C LEU A 120 -15.46 1.79 12.50
N THR A 121 -15.41 0.94 11.47
CA THR A 121 -16.22 -0.28 11.38
C THR A 121 -15.89 -1.23 12.53
N LEU A 122 -14.60 -1.50 12.77
CA LEU A 122 -14.14 -2.31 13.89
C LEU A 122 -14.58 -1.71 15.23
N PHE A 123 -14.45 -0.39 15.38
CA PHE A 123 -14.86 0.29 16.59
C PHE A 123 -16.37 0.14 16.85
N ILE A 124 -17.22 0.32 15.84
CA ILE A 124 -18.67 0.13 15.94
C ILE A 124 -19.01 -1.31 16.34
N ILE A 125 -18.34 -2.30 15.74
CA ILE A 125 -18.51 -3.72 16.11
C ILE A 125 -18.15 -3.93 17.59
N THR A 126 -17.01 -3.38 18.05
CA THR A 126 -16.63 -3.51 19.47
C THR A 126 -17.59 -2.78 20.41
N LEU A 127 -18.15 -1.64 19.99
CA LEU A 127 -19.18 -0.92 20.75
C LEU A 127 -20.45 -1.76 20.88
N PHE A 128 -20.85 -2.47 19.83
CA PHE A 128 -21.99 -3.36 19.88
C PHE A 128 -21.78 -4.47 20.92
N PHE A 129 -20.67 -5.22 20.84
CA PHE A 129 -20.41 -6.30 21.79
C PHE A 129 -20.19 -5.84 23.23
N THR A 130 -19.66 -4.63 23.44
CA THR A 130 -19.44 -4.11 24.80
C THR A 130 -20.72 -3.57 25.46
N ASN A 131 -21.72 -3.16 24.67
CA ASN A 131 -22.97 -2.61 25.20
C ASN A 131 -24.14 -3.61 25.18
N PHE A 132 -24.14 -4.58 24.27
CA PHE A 132 -25.19 -5.60 24.17
C PHE A 132 -24.70 -6.92 24.75
N LYS A 133 -25.25 -7.33 25.90
CA LYS A 133 -25.09 -8.70 26.43
C LYS A 133 -25.96 -9.64 25.59
N ILE A 134 -25.41 -10.21 24.53
CA ILE A 134 -26.09 -11.24 23.74
C ILE A 134 -26.15 -12.50 24.60
N LYS A 135 -27.34 -12.84 25.12
CA LYS A 135 -27.62 -14.17 25.68
C LYS A 135 -28.12 -15.05 24.54
N LEU A 136 -27.34 -16.06 24.17
CA LEU A 136 -27.86 -17.18 23.38
C LEU A 136 -28.69 -18.03 24.35
N THR A 137 -30.00 -18.09 24.11
CA THR A 137 -30.93 -18.99 24.82
C THR A 137 -31.36 -20.07 23.85
#